data_AF-A0A950KSE5-F1
#
_entry.id   AF-A0A950KSE5-F1
#
_cell.length_a   1.000
_cell.length_b   1.000
_cell.length_c   1.000
_cell.angle_alpha   90.00
_cell.angle_beta   90.00
_cell.angle_gamma   90.00
#
_symmetry.space_group_name_H-M   'P 1'
#
loop_
_entity.id
_entity.type
_entity.pdbx_description
1 polymer ?
#
loop_
_entity_poly.entity_id
_entity_poly.type
_entity_poly.pdbx_seq_one_letter_code
_entity_poly.pdbx_strand_id
1 'polypeptide(L)'
;MAKTTQNDELFQRLRAQGLRKRTARLICEASDGRRKPDESVQQTLDNLKQIVSEAEDRLSERSATREAAARKAATARKATARTRSAAARKAANTRKTNARSRSAAAKKGARTRARASK
;
A
#
# COMPACT_ATOMS: atom_id res chain seq x y z
N MET A 1 52.77 -15.07 -6.87
CA MET A 1 51.66 -15.12 -5.88
C MET A 1 50.89 -16.42 -6.11
N ALA A 2 50.60 -17.18 -5.05
CA ALA A 2 49.83 -18.41 -5.17
C ALA A 2 48.44 -18.10 -5.76
N LYS A 3 47.98 -18.92 -6.72
CA LYS A 3 46.65 -18.78 -7.31
C LYS A 3 45.62 -18.99 -6.20
N THR A 4 44.84 -17.96 -5.88
CA THR A 4 43.68 -18.08 -4.98
C THR A 4 42.73 -19.12 -5.55
N THR A 5 42.34 -20.08 -4.73
CA THR A 5 41.35 -21.08 -5.14
C THR A 5 39.95 -20.47 -5.06
N GLN A 6 38.99 -21.02 -5.83
CA GLN A 6 37.59 -20.58 -5.75
C GLN A 6 37.03 -20.69 -4.32
N ASN A 7 37.50 -21.67 -3.54
CA ASN A 7 37.14 -21.83 -2.14
C ASN A 7 37.70 -20.72 -1.25
N ASP A 8 38.92 -20.23 -1.53
CA ASP A 8 39.50 -19.10 -0.79
C ASP A 8 38.73 -17.80 -1.06
N GLU A 9 38.30 -17.58 -2.31
CA GLU A 9 37.48 -16.43 -2.67
C GLU A 9 36.11 -16.48 -2.00
N LEU A 10 35.45 -17.64 -2.01
CA LEU A 10 34.19 -17.85 -1.31
C LEU A 10 34.36 -17.64 0.20
N PHE A 11 35.41 -18.20 0.79
CA PHE A 11 35.71 -18.04 2.21
C PHE A 11 35.91 -16.57 2.59
N GLN A 12 36.67 -15.82 1.80
CA GLN A 12 36.88 -14.39 2.02
C GLN A 12 35.57 -13.59 1.92
N ARG A 13 34.72 -13.88 0.92
CA ARG A 13 33.40 -13.24 0.79
C ARG A 13 32.50 -13.52 2.00
N LEU A 14 32.43 -14.78 2.44
CA LEU A 14 31.65 -15.16 3.63
C LEU A 14 32.16 -14.46 4.90
N ARG A 15 33.48 -14.33 5.06
CA ARG A 15 34.09 -13.58 6.16
C ARG A 15 33.80 -12.08 6.10
N ALA A 16 33.84 -11.49 4.91
CA ALA A 16 33.52 -10.08 4.70
C ALA A 16 32.05 -9.78 5.01
N GLN A 17 31.15 -10.73 4.77
CA GLN A 17 29.74 -10.66 5.16
C GLN A 17 29.49 -10.91 6.66
N GLY A 18 30.54 -11.09 7.46
CA GLY A 18 30.44 -11.20 8.92
C GLY A 18 30.28 -12.61 9.47
N LEU A 19 30.34 -13.65 8.63
CA LEU A 19 30.27 -15.03 9.12
C LEU A 19 31.51 -15.39 9.96
N ARG A 20 31.31 -16.16 11.03
CA ARG A 20 32.41 -16.68 11.87
C ARG A 20 33.33 -17.58 11.03
N LYS A 21 34.63 -17.53 11.32
CA LYS A 21 35.67 -18.34 10.63
C LYS A 21 35.32 -19.82 10.50
N ARG A 22 34.77 -20.43 11.56
CA ARG A 22 34.40 -21.84 11.58
C ARG A 22 33.22 -22.14 10.64
N THR A 23 32.18 -21.31 10.66
CA THR A 23 31.01 -21.46 9.79
C THR A 23 31.35 -21.22 8.33
N ALA A 24 32.15 -20.19 8.03
CA ALA A 24 32.61 -19.92 6.67
C ALA A 24 33.43 -21.09 6.11
N ARG A 25 34.31 -21.71 6.91
CA ARG A 25 35.03 -22.93 6.50
C ARG A 25 34.09 -24.10 6.22
N LEU A 26 33.13 -24.36 7.11
CA LEU A 26 32.17 -25.44 6.93
C LEU A 26 31.37 -25.28 5.64
N ILE A 27 30.93 -24.06 5.32
CA ILE A 27 30.20 -23.77 4.07
C ILE A 27 31.11 -23.99 2.85
N CYS A 28 32.35 -23.51 2.89
CA CYS A 28 33.31 -23.72 1.79
C CYS A 28 33.64 -25.20 1.58
N GLU A 29 33.87 -25.95 2.67
CA GLU A 29 34.15 -27.38 2.63
C GLU A 29 32.93 -28.19 2.17
N ALA A 30 31.72 -27.77 2.54
CA ALA A 30 30.47 -28.37 2.09
C ALA A 30 30.14 -28.05 0.62
N SER A 31 30.68 -26.94 0.08
CA SER A 31 30.52 -26.55 -1.32
C SER A 31 31.54 -27.19 -2.27
N ASP A 32 32.59 -27.80 -1.74
CA ASP A 32 33.55 -28.58 -2.52
C ASP A 32 32.85 -29.86 -2.97
N GLY A 33 32.23 -29.84 -4.16
CA GLY A 33 31.33 -30.86 -4.72
C GLY A 33 31.90 -32.29 -4.84
N ARG A 34 33.09 -32.53 -4.31
CA ARG A 34 33.70 -33.84 -4.04
C ARG A 34 33.15 -34.52 -2.80
N ARG A 35 32.52 -33.78 -1.86
CA ARG A 35 31.91 -34.33 -0.65
C ARG A 35 30.45 -33.95 -0.58
N LYS A 36 29.61 -34.89 -0.14
CA LYS A 36 28.20 -34.60 0.16
C LYS A 36 28.19 -33.62 1.34
N PRO A 37 27.51 -32.46 1.23
CA PRO A 37 27.41 -31.53 2.33
C PRO A 37 26.75 -32.22 3.53
N ASP A 38 27.26 -31.93 4.72
CA ASP A 38 26.68 -32.39 5.98
C ASP A 38 25.22 -31.90 6.06
N GLU A 39 24.30 -32.79 6.43
CA GLU A 39 22.86 -32.52 6.51
C GLU A 39 22.57 -31.32 7.43
N SER A 40 23.39 -31.15 8.48
CA SER A 40 23.34 -30.01 9.38
C SER A 40 23.59 -28.66 8.68
N VAL A 41 24.49 -28.62 7.69
CA VAL A 41 24.79 -27.42 6.91
C VAL A 41 23.63 -27.10 5.96
N GLN A 42 23.06 -28.12 5.31
CA GLN A 42 21.88 -27.94 4.46
C GLN A 42 20.69 -27.39 5.25
N GLN A 43 20.41 -27.99 6.42
CA GLN A 43 19.33 -27.55 7.28
C GLN A 43 19.54 -26.11 7.80
N THR A 44 20.78 -25.74 8.10
CA THR A 44 21.11 -24.36 8.48
C THR A 44 20.85 -23.38 7.33
N LEU A 45 21.21 -23.74 6.10
CA LEU A 45 20.93 -22.93 4.91
C LEU A 45 19.42 -22.78 4.66
N ASP A 46 18.65 -23.84 4.85
CA ASP A 46 17.20 -23.79 4.65
C ASP A 46 16.51 -22.96 5.73
N ASN A 47 16.94 -23.08 6.99
CA ASN A 47 16.48 -22.20 8.07
C ASN A 47 16.80 -20.73 7.77
N LEU A 48 17.98 -20.43 7.23
CA LEU A 48 18.34 -19.06 6.83
C LEU A 48 17.45 -18.54 5.69
N LYS A 49 17.16 -19.37 4.68
CA LYS A 49 16.22 -18.99 3.61
C LYS A 49 14.82 -18.72 4.17
N GLN A 50 14.35 -19.53 5.10
CA GLN A 50 13.05 -19.33 5.74
C GLN A 50 12.99 -18.01 6.50
N ILE A 51 14.03 -17.69 7.29
CA ILE A 51 14.11 -16.41 8.01
C ILE A 51 14.13 -15.22 7.04
N VAL A 52 14.84 -15.34 5.92
CA VAL A 52 14.85 -14.30 4.87
C VAL A 52 13.46 -14.13 4.27
N SER A 53 12.78 -15.22 3.93
CA SER A 53 11.40 -15.18 3.42
C SER A 53 10.45 -14.51 4.42
N GLU A 54 10.51 -14.86 5.70
CA GLU A 54 9.69 -14.22 6.73
C GLU A 54 10.00 -12.72 6.88
N ALA A 55 11.25 -12.30 6.69
CA ALA A 55 11.62 -10.90 6.72
C ALA A 55 11.09 -10.15 5.49
N GLU A 56 11.17 -10.76 4.31
CA GLU A 56 10.60 -10.23 3.07
C GLU A 56 9.07 -10.11 3.14
N ASP A 57 8.40 -11.11 3.73
CA ASP A 57 6.95 -11.10 3.94
C ASP A 57 6.56 -9.98 4.91
N ARG A 58 7.24 -9.84 6.05
CA ARG A 58 6.97 -8.73 6.99
C ARG A 58 7.18 -7.36 6.36
N LEU A 59 8.18 -7.21 5.49
CA LEU A 59 8.41 -5.96 4.76
C LEU A 59 7.29 -5.70 3.74
N SER A 60 6.86 -6.76 3.03
CA SER A 60 5.82 -6.70 2.00
C SER A 60 4.43 -6.45 2.58
N GLU A 61 4.02 -7.19 3.61
CA GLU A 61 2.74 -7.05 4.31
C GLU A 61 2.56 -5.65 4.91
N ARG A 62 3.64 -5.06 5.43
CA ARG A 62 3.62 -3.68 5.94
C ARG A 62 3.31 -2.66 4.84
N SER A 63 3.72 -2.92 3.60
CA SER A 63 3.41 -2.05 2.46
C SER A 63 1.96 -2.22 2.00
N ALA A 64 1.47 -3.46 1.89
CA ALA A 64 0.11 -3.79 1.46
C ALA A 64 -0.95 -3.27 2.44
N THR A 65 -0.73 -3.42 3.75
CA THR A 65 -1.62 -2.90 4.80
C THR A 65 -1.72 -1.37 4.79
N ARG A 66 -0.59 -0.68 4.59
CA ARG A 66 -0.56 0.79 4.43
C ARG A 66 -1.30 1.25 3.19
N GLU A 67 -1.10 0.57 2.07
CA GLU A 67 -1.76 0.90 0.81
C GLU A 67 -3.28 0.71 0.92
N ALA A 68 -3.75 -0.40 1.50
CA ALA A 68 -5.16 -0.65 1.72
C ALA A 68 -5.80 0.42 2.62
N ALA A 69 -5.11 0.83 3.70
CA ALA A 69 -5.56 1.92 4.56
C ALA A 69 -5.64 3.26 3.81
N ALA A 70 -4.65 3.58 2.98
CA ALA A 70 -4.65 4.78 2.16
C ALA A 70 -5.81 4.79 1.15
N ARG A 71 -6.04 3.67 0.46
CA ARG A 71 -7.17 3.49 -0.47
C ARG A 71 -8.51 3.66 0.25
N LYS A 72 -8.69 3.07 1.43
CA LYS A 72 -9.90 3.23 2.26
C LYS A 72 -10.13 4.69 2.67
N ALA A 73 -9.07 5.40 3.06
CA ALA A 73 -9.17 6.81 3.40
C ALA A 73 -9.54 7.67 2.17
N ALA A 74 -8.98 7.37 1.00
CA ALA A 74 -9.29 8.07 -0.24
C ALA A 74 -10.76 7.85 -0.68
N THR A 75 -11.26 6.62 -0.60
CA THR A 75 -12.67 6.32 -0.94
C THR A 75 -13.63 7.01 0.02
N ALA A 76 -13.33 7.05 1.32
CA ALA A 76 -14.13 7.77 2.31
C ALA A 76 -14.17 9.29 2.03
N ARG A 77 -13.03 9.91 1.71
CA ARG A 77 -12.97 11.33 1.30
C ARG A 77 -13.79 11.61 0.04
N LYS A 78 -13.73 10.72 -0.94
CA LYS A 78 -14.53 10.83 -2.17
C LYS A 78 -16.03 10.71 -1.91
N ALA A 79 -16.43 9.79 -1.04
CA ALA A 79 -17.84 9.59 -0.66
C ALA A 79 -18.39 10.82 0.07
N THR A 80 -17.67 11.34 1.06
CA THR A 80 -18.07 12.54 1.82
C THR A 80 -18.12 13.81 0.94
N ALA A 81 -17.22 13.95 -0.03
CA ALA A 81 -17.29 15.04 -1.01
C ALA A 81 -18.55 14.94 -1.89
N ARG A 82 -18.90 13.71 -2.34
CA ARG A 82 -20.11 13.46 -3.13
C ARG A 82 -21.39 13.77 -2.35
N THR A 83 -21.48 13.36 -1.09
CA THR A 83 -22.68 13.64 -0.27
C THR A 83 -22.86 15.13 -0.05
N ARG A 84 -21.78 15.88 0.24
CA ARG A 84 -21.82 17.35 0.35
C ARG A 84 -22.28 18.01 -0.95
N SER A 85 -21.73 17.58 -2.09
CA SER A 85 -22.12 18.10 -3.40
C SER A 85 -23.59 17.82 -3.73
N ALA A 86 -24.06 16.61 -3.46
CA ALA A 86 -25.46 16.23 -3.67
C ALA A 86 -26.41 17.07 -2.79
N ALA A 87 -26.07 17.26 -1.52
CA ALA A 87 -26.85 18.10 -0.60
C ALA A 87 -26.91 19.56 -1.08
N ALA A 88 -25.76 20.13 -1.51
CA ALA A 88 -25.69 21.48 -2.05
C ALA A 88 -26.56 21.64 -3.30
N ARG A 89 -26.47 20.69 -4.24
CA ARG A 89 -27.32 20.67 -5.46
C ARG A 89 -28.80 20.57 -5.11
N LYS A 90 -29.16 19.72 -4.15
CA LYS A 90 -30.55 19.60 -3.68
C LYS A 90 -31.05 20.91 -3.10
N ALA A 91 -30.29 21.53 -2.20
CA ALA A 91 -30.64 22.81 -1.61
C ALA A 91 -30.80 23.93 -2.66
N ALA A 92 -29.89 23.99 -3.64
CA ALA A 92 -29.97 24.95 -4.74
C ALA A 92 -31.25 24.75 -5.57
N ASN A 93 -31.58 23.50 -5.91
CA ASN A 93 -32.81 23.17 -6.63
C ASN A 93 -34.06 23.58 -5.83
N THR A 94 -34.09 23.30 -4.52
CA THR A 94 -35.20 23.71 -3.64
C THR A 94 -35.34 25.24 -3.57
N ARG A 95 -34.23 25.98 -3.49
CA ARG A 95 -34.28 27.45 -3.54
C ARG A 95 -34.83 27.95 -4.87
N LYS A 96 -34.42 27.34 -5.99
CA LYS A 96 -34.90 27.67 -7.34
C LYS A 96 -36.40 27.41 -7.49
N THR A 97 -36.92 26.28 -7.01
CA THR A 97 -38.35 25.98 -7.07
C THR A 97 -39.16 26.93 -6.19
N ASN A 98 -38.69 27.23 -4.97
CA ASN A 98 -39.35 28.18 -4.08
C ASN A 98 -39.34 29.62 -4.62
N ALA A 99 -38.25 30.05 -5.25
CA ALA A 99 -38.20 31.35 -5.91
C ALA A 99 -39.21 31.43 -7.07
N ARG A 100 -39.32 30.36 -7.88
CA ARG A 100 -40.30 30.27 -8.97
C ARG A 100 -41.74 30.33 -8.43
N SER A 101 -42.07 29.57 -7.40
CA SER A 101 -43.44 29.57 -6.82
C SER A 101 -43.80 30.93 -6.23
N ARG A 102 -42.89 31.59 -5.49
CA ARG A 102 -43.09 32.94 -4.97
C ARG A 102 -43.29 33.97 -6.09
N SER A 103 -42.49 33.90 -7.15
CA SER A 103 -42.62 34.82 -8.29
C SER A 103 -43.94 34.64 -9.03
N ALA A 104 -44.41 33.39 -9.20
CA ALA A 104 -45.70 33.09 -9.79
C ALA A 104 -46.86 33.60 -8.92
N ALA A 105 -46.79 33.40 -7.60
CA ALA A 105 -47.77 33.90 -6.64
C ALA A 105 -47.83 35.44 -6.64
N ALA A 106 -46.67 36.12 -6.64
CA ALA A 106 -46.59 37.57 -6.74
C ALA A 106 -47.22 38.09 -8.04
N LYS A 107 -46.94 37.45 -9.18
CA LYS A 107 -47.53 37.80 -10.48
C LYS A 107 -49.04 37.61 -10.50
N LYS A 108 -49.55 36.54 -9.86
CA LYS A 108 -51.00 36.31 -9.71
C LYS A 108 -51.65 37.39 -8.83
N GLY A 109 -51.06 37.71 -7.68
CA GLY A 109 -51.55 38.76 -6.77
C GLY A 109 -51.49 40.17 -7.36
N ALA A 110 -50.52 40.46 -8.23
CA ALA A 110 -50.48 41.71 -8.99
C ALA A 110 -51.63 41.79 -10.00
N ARG A 111 -51.89 40.69 -10.74
CA ARG A 111 -53.02 40.61 -11.69
C ARG A 111 -54.38 40.77 -11.03
N THR A 112 -54.59 40.19 -9.85
CA THR A 112 -55.87 40.33 -9.13
C THR A 112 -56.08 41.74 -8.62
N ARG A 113 -55.04 42.38 -8.07
CA ARG A 113 -55.11 43.80 -7.64
C ARG A 113 -55.37 44.76 -8.80
N ALA A 114 -54.68 44.57 -9.94
CA ALA A 114 -54.90 45.39 -11.14
C ALA A 114 -56.30 45.23 -11.76
N ARG A 115 -56.97 44.09 -11.53
CA ARG A 115 -58.37 43.88 -11.93
C ARG A 115 -59.37 44.53 -10.97
N ALA A 116 -59.05 44.62 -9.68
CA ALA A 116 -59.91 45.21 -8.67
C ALA A 116 -59.87 46.75 -8.65
N SER A 117 -58.86 47.36 -9.27
CA SER A 117 -58.71 48.81 -9.40
C SER A 117 -59.25 49.40 -10.71
N LYS A 118 -60.00 48.60 -11.49
CA LYS A 118 -60.73 49.01 -12.70
C LYS A 118 -62.21 48.94 -12.41
#